data_AF-A0A142FLS1-F1
#
_entry.id   AF-A0A142FLS1-F1
#
_cell.length_a   1.000
_cell.length_b   1.000
_cell.length_c   1.000
_cell.angle_alpha   90.00
_cell.angle_beta   90.00
_cell.angle_gamma   90.00
#
_symmetry.space_group_name_H-M   'P 1'
#
loop_
_entity.id
_entity.type
_entity.pdbx_description
1 polymer ?
#
loop_
_entity_poly.entity_id
_entity_poly.type
_entity_poly.pdbx_seq_one_letter_code
_entity_poly.pdbx_strand_id
1 'polypeptide(L)'
;MGSDQMNVFFELTWPREFSISKGITRDGVIDNLAVKIPADFMDDIAIAWIKKRKLQVAVGGPVGNECGSPDCPLGVRVLFLPLNPLK
;
A
#
# COMPACT_ATOMS: atom_id res chain seq x y z
N MET A 1 14.44 22.92 -7.20
CA MET A 1 13.43 23.02 -6.14
C MET A 1 13.41 21.68 -5.44
N GLY A 2 13.77 21.66 -4.15
CA GLY A 2 13.90 20.41 -3.40
C GLY A 2 12.57 19.67 -3.36
N SER A 3 12.58 18.38 -3.67
CA SER A 3 11.43 17.51 -3.45
C SER A 3 11.18 17.46 -1.94
N ASP A 4 10.12 18.12 -1.46
CA ASP A 4 9.59 17.84 -0.12
C ASP A 4 9.23 16.35 -0.09
N GLN A 5 10.08 15.55 0.53
CA GLN A 5 9.75 14.16 0.83
C GLN A 5 8.61 14.21 1.84
N MET A 6 7.40 13.91 1.38
CA MET A 6 6.26 13.67 2.28
C MET A 6 6.54 12.40 3.07
N ASN A 7 7.15 12.57 4.24
CA ASN A 7 7.35 11.50 5.19
C ASN A 7 6.00 11.02 5.72
N VAL A 8 5.89 9.71 5.93
CA VAL A 8 4.70 9.06 6.47
C VAL A 8 5.15 8.30 7.70
N PHE A 9 4.52 8.60 8.82
CA PHE A 9 4.79 7.91 10.08
C PHE A 9 3.76 6.80 10.27
N PHE A 10 4.25 5.61 10.62
CA PHE A 10 3.43 4.50 11.07
C PHE A 10 3.47 4.47 12.59
N GLU A 11 2.38 4.88 13.23
CA GLU A 11 2.20 4.68 14.67
C GLU A 11 1.55 3.31 14.90
N LEU A 12 2.23 2.46 15.66
CA LEU A 12 1.78 1.10 15.96
C LEU A 12 1.53 1.01 17.46
N THR A 13 0.25 1.02 17.85
CA THR A 13 -0.17 0.86 19.24
C THR A 13 -0.25 -0.65 19.55
N TRP A 14 0.67 -1.15 20.38
CA TRP A 14 0.77 -2.57 20.78
C TRP A 14 1.09 -3.56 19.65
N PRO A 15 2.27 -3.45 19.02
CA PRO A 15 2.71 -4.47 18.06
C PRO A 15 2.84 -5.83 18.76
N ARG A 16 2.24 -6.88 18.16
CA ARG A 16 2.34 -8.25 18.71
C ARG A 16 3.77 -8.75 18.79
N GLU A 17 4.60 -8.37 17.83
CA GLU A 17 6.01 -8.75 17.76
C GLU A 17 6.77 -7.64 17.02
N PHE A 18 7.83 -7.12 17.65
CA PHE A 18 8.71 -6.11 17.06
C PHE A 18 10.17 -6.39 17.43
N SER A 19 11.08 -6.00 16.56
CA SER A 19 12.53 -6.11 16.75
C SER A 19 13.17 -4.80 16.35
N ILE A 20 14.05 -4.28 17.21
CA ILE A 20 14.85 -3.09 16.95
C ILE A 20 16.29 -3.56 16.84
N SER A 21 16.92 -3.32 15.70
CA SER A 21 18.33 -3.63 15.50
C SER A 21 19.08 -2.39 15.03
N LYS A 22 20.24 -2.18 15.65
CA LYS A 22 21.13 -1.06 15.34
C LYS A 22 22.31 -1.58 14.55
N GLY A 23 22.43 -1.14 13.30
CA GLY A 23 23.53 -1.47 12.40
C GLY A 23 24.52 -0.33 12.30
N ILE A 24 25.80 -0.67 12.18
CA ILE A 24 26.84 0.30 11.79
C ILE A 24 27.21 -0.02 10.35
N THR A 25 26.93 0.90 9.45
CA THR A 25 27.28 0.83 8.03
C THR A 25 28.41 1.81 7.76
N ARG A 26 29.11 1.67 6.61
CA ARG A 26 30.19 2.58 6.21
C ARG A 26 29.76 4.06 6.18
N ASP A 27 28.47 4.32 5.97
CA ASP A 27 27.88 5.66 5.86
C ASP A 27 27.23 6.16 7.17
N GLY A 28 27.33 5.40 8.26
CA GLY A 28 26.82 5.81 9.58
C GLY A 28 26.02 4.73 10.31
N VAL A 29 25.29 5.17 11.33
CA VAL A 29 24.44 4.33 12.19
C VAL A 29 23.05 4.25 11.58
N ILE A 30 22.55 3.04 11.37
CA ILE A 30 21.19 2.77 10.88
C ILE A 30 20.41 2.07 11.97
N ASP A 31 19.31 2.69 12.41
CA ASP A 31 18.32 2.05 13.27
C ASP A 31 17.27 1.35 12.38
N ASN A 32 17.11 0.04 12.56
CA ASN A 32 16.12 -0.76 11.84
C ASN A 32 15.01 -1.16 12.81
N LEU A 33 13.76 -0.89 12.43
CA LEU A 33 12.57 -1.35 13.14
C LEU A 33 11.86 -2.38 12.26
N ALA A 34 11.80 -3.63 12.72
CA ALA A 34 11.00 -4.69 12.11
C ALA A 34 9.77 -4.94 12.97
N VAL A 35 8.59 -4.94 12.37
CA VAL A 35 7.33 -5.24 13.08
C VAL A 35 6.57 -6.30 12.31
N LYS A 36 6.02 -7.27 13.04
CA LYS A 36 5.12 -8.26 12.46
C LYS A 36 3.71 -7.69 12.41
N ILE A 37 3.22 -7.47 11.20
CA ILE A 37 1.85 -7.04 10.93
C ILE A 37 1.13 -8.24 10.31
N PRO A 38 -0.03 -8.67 10.84
CA PRO A 38 -0.82 -9.70 10.18
C PRO A 38 -1.24 -9.27 8.77
N ALA A 39 -1.36 -10.22 7.84
CA ALA A 39 -1.57 -9.91 6.43
C ALA A 39 -2.87 -9.13 6.16
N ASP A 40 -3.96 -9.48 6.85
CA ASP A 40 -5.26 -8.81 6.80
C ASP A 40 -5.15 -7.30 7.15
N PHE A 41 -4.43 -6.98 8.22
CA PHE A 41 -4.20 -5.57 8.58
C PHE A 41 -3.32 -4.84 7.56
N MET A 42 -2.34 -5.52 6.96
CA MET A 42 -1.49 -4.93 5.93
C MET A 42 -2.28 -4.62 4.66
N ASP A 43 -3.21 -5.50 4.27
CA ASP A 43 -4.11 -5.30 3.13
C ASP A 43 -5.00 -4.07 3.35
N ASP A 44 -5.60 -3.94 4.55
CA ASP A 44 -6.40 -2.77 4.93
C ASP A 44 -5.59 -1.46 4.86
N ILE A 45 -4.35 -1.47 5.38
CA ILE A 45 -3.43 -0.34 5.31
C ILE A 45 -3.12 0.01 3.85
N ALA A 46 -2.81 -0.97 3.01
CA ALA A 46 -2.46 -0.76 1.61
C ALA A 46 -3.64 -0.17 0.82
N ILE A 47 -4.85 -0.72 1.00
CA ILE A 47 -6.07 -0.22 0.37
C ILE A 47 -6.34 1.23 0.81
N ALA A 48 -6.31 1.51 2.12
CA ALA A 48 -6.51 2.85 2.65
C ALA A 48 -5.48 3.85 2.11
N TRP A 49 -4.22 3.43 1.98
CA TRP A 49 -3.14 4.24 1.43
C TRP A 49 -3.35 4.59 -0.04
N ILE A 50 -3.66 3.59 -0.88
CA ILE A 50 -3.96 3.77 -2.31
C ILE A 50 -5.11 4.75 -2.48
N LYS A 51 -6.18 4.59 -1.70
CA LYS A 51 -7.35 5.49 -1.73
C LYS A 51 -6.99 6.92 -1.32
N LYS A 52 -6.26 7.10 -0.22
CA LYS A 52 -5.84 8.42 0.30
C LYS A 52 -5.01 9.19 -0.73
N ARG A 53 -4.13 8.50 -1.46
CA ARG A 53 -3.23 9.09 -2.47
C ARG A 53 -3.84 9.12 -3.87
N LYS A 54 -5.07 8.63 -4.05
CA LYS A 54 -5.77 8.51 -5.34
C LYS A 54 -4.98 7.71 -6.38
N LEU A 55 -4.34 6.61 -5.96
CA LEU A 55 -3.47 5.78 -6.80
C LEU A 55 -4.20 4.64 -7.52
N GLN A 56 -5.53 4.59 -7.49
CA GLN A 56 -6.34 3.52 -8.09
C GLN A 56 -6.02 3.32 -9.58
N VAL A 57 -5.82 4.42 -10.32
CA VAL A 57 -5.47 4.36 -11.74
C VAL A 57 -4.08 3.73 -11.95
N ALA A 58 -3.12 3.99 -11.05
CA ALA A 58 -1.77 3.45 -11.16
C ALA A 58 -1.72 1.93 -10.89
N VAL A 59 -2.66 1.41 -10.10
CA VAL A 59 -2.80 -0.03 -9.81
C VAL A 59 -3.81 -0.73 -10.72
N GLY A 60 -4.32 -0.04 -11.75
CA GLY A 60 -5.13 -0.63 -12.81
C GLY A 60 -6.63 -0.70 -12.55
N GLY A 61 -7.14 -0.04 -11.50
CA GLY A 61 -8.58 0.01 -11.24
C GLY A 61 -8.97 0.20 -9.76
N PRO A 62 -10.25 -0.04 -9.44
CA PRO A 62 -10.77 0.05 -8.07
C PRO A 62 -10.09 -0.96 -7.14
N VAL A 63 -9.89 -0.58 -5.87
CA VAL A 63 -9.18 -1.41 -4.87
C VAL A 63 -10.05 -1.73 -3.65
N GLY A 64 -9.96 -2.98 -3.17
CA GLY A 64 -10.76 -3.50 -2.06
C GLY A 64 -12.21 -3.78 -2.47
N ASN A 65 -13.18 -3.56 -1.59
CA ASN A 65 -14.60 -3.88 -1.87
C ASN A 65 -15.31 -2.88 -2.82
N GLU A 66 -14.55 -2.11 -3.62
CA GLU A 66 -15.13 -1.17 -4.59
C GLU A 66 -15.75 -1.94 -5.77
N CYS A 67 -16.87 -1.45 -6.28
CA CYS A 67 -17.53 -2.05 -7.44
C CYS A 67 -16.57 -2.09 -8.65
N GLY A 68 -16.34 -3.29 -9.20
CA GLY A 68 -15.36 -3.52 -10.28
C GLY A 68 -13.97 -3.96 -9.81
N SER A 69 -13.72 -4.02 -8.50
CA SER A 69 -12.54 -4.68 -7.94
C SER A 69 -12.75 -6.21 -7.88
N PRO A 70 -11.69 -7.04 -8.04
CA PRO A 70 -11.80 -8.50 -7.97
C PRO A 70 -12.38 -9.02 -6.65
N ASP A 71 -12.23 -8.27 -5.55
CA ASP A 71 -12.68 -8.67 -4.21
C ASP A 71 -14.12 -8.23 -3.89
N CYS A 72 -14.84 -7.61 -4.83
CA CYS A 72 -16.22 -7.18 -4.59
C CYS A 72 -17.18 -8.40 -4.54
N PRO A 73 -17.95 -8.61 -3.45
CA PRO A 73 -18.80 -9.80 -3.29
C PRO A 73 -19.96 -9.87 -4.29
N LEU A 74 -20.37 -8.71 -4.82
CA LEU A 74 -21.22 -8.62 -6.00
C LEU A 74 -20.30 -8.56 -7.21
N GLY A 75 -19.74 -9.70 -7.60
CA GLY A 75 -18.80 -9.82 -8.71
C GLY A 75 -19.42 -9.35 -10.04
N VAL A 76 -19.40 -8.05 -10.28
CA VAL A 76 -19.73 -7.48 -11.58
C VAL A 76 -18.51 -7.77 -12.44
N ARG A 77 -18.62 -8.81 -13.26
CA ARG A 77 -17.64 -9.18 -14.25
C ARG A 77 -17.31 -7.93 -15.08
N VAL A 78 -16.18 -7.29 -14.80
CA VAL A 78 -15.68 -6.18 -15.61
C VAL A 78 -15.40 -6.79 -16.96
N LEU A 79 -16.35 -6.63 -17.89
CA LEU A 79 -16.10 -6.87 -19.30
C LEU A 79 -15.00 -5.86 -19.66
N PHE A 80 -13.75 -6.33 -19.64
CA PHE A 80 -12.66 -5.69 -20.37
C PHE A 80 -13.10 -5.65 -21.83
N LEU A 81 -13.82 -4.60 -22.22
CA LEU A 81 -13.94 -4.23 -23.61
C LEU A 81 -12.50 -3.91 -24.05
N PRO A 82 -11.95 -4.64 -25.04
CA PRO A 82 -10.62 -4.33 -25.52
C PRO A 82 -10.64 -2.88 -25.99
N LEU A 83 -9.75 -2.06 -25.41
CA LEU A 83 -9.49 -0.72 -25.90
C LEU A 83 -8.98 -0.88 -27.34
N ASN A 84 -9.86 -0.64 -28.29
CA ASN A 84 -9.51 -0.58 -29.70
C ASN A 84 -8.46 0.53 -29.87
N PRO A 85 -7.28 0.24 -30.45
CA PRO A 85 -6.37 1.31 -30.81
C PRO A 85 -7.03 2.09 -31.96
N LEU A 86 -7.39 3.34 -31.70
CA LEU A 86 -7.82 4.27 -32.74
C LEU A 86 -6.67 4.44 -33.74
N LYS A 87 -7.03 4.18 -35.00
CA LYS A 87 -6.20 4.24 -36.20
C LYS A 87 -5.75 5.66 -36.52
#